data_AF-A0A101WUX3-F1
#
_entry.id   AF-A0A101WUX3-F1
#
_cell.length_a   1.000
_cell.length_b   1.000
_cell.length_c   1.000
_cell.angle_alpha   90.00
_cell.angle_beta   90.00
_cell.angle_gamma   90.00
#
_symmetry.space_group_name_H-M   'P 1'
#
loop_
_entity.id
_entity.type
_entity.pdbx_description
1 polymer ?
#
loop_
_entity_poly.entity_id
_entity_poly.type
_entity_poly.pdbx_seq_one_letter_code
_entity_poly.pdbx_strand_id
1 'polypeptide(L)'
;MTSYLDYLDNADNLTPLSFVRELGNRLDYPIFPRDLEIILMRHLAVKETFVTGERSEDSSIGQIPVAYVVVKDEYRGKVSEKELIDFVNSKVAFYKKLRKVYLVDKLPIK
;
A
#
# COMPACT_ATOMS: atom_id res chain seq x y z
N MET A 1 -11.39 17.37 5.82
CA MET A 1 -11.86 16.16 6.51
C MET A 1 -12.72 15.42 5.51
N THR A 2 -12.10 14.59 4.65
CA THR A 2 -12.78 13.95 3.50
C THR A 2 -13.81 12.95 4.01
N SER A 3 -15.07 13.06 3.57
CA SER A 3 -16.16 12.25 4.10
C SER A 3 -16.10 10.80 3.58
N TYR A 4 -16.73 9.86 4.29
CA TYR A 4 -16.81 8.44 3.88
C TYR A 4 -17.60 8.24 2.57
N LEU A 5 -18.47 9.20 2.21
CA LEU A 5 -19.21 9.19 0.95
C LEU A 5 -18.33 9.64 -0.22
N ASP A 6 -17.53 10.70 -0.06
CA ASP A 6 -16.54 11.13 -1.07
C ASP A 6 -15.47 10.05 -1.35
N TYR A 7 -15.29 9.12 -0.42
CA TYR A 7 -14.39 7.97 -0.54
C TYR A 7 -14.90 6.90 -1.52
N LEU A 8 -16.19 6.54 -1.41
CA LEU A 8 -16.80 5.55 -2.29
C LEU A 8 -16.94 6.10 -3.71
N ASP A 9 -17.09 7.41 -3.89
CA ASP A 9 -17.19 8.01 -5.23
C ASP A 9 -15.86 8.09 -5.98
N ASN A 10 -14.71 7.89 -5.32
CA ASN A 10 -13.42 7.87 -6.01
C ASN A 10 -13.16 6.47 -6.59
N ALA A 11 -13.40 6.30 -7.89
CA ALA A 11 -13.34 5.00 -8.58
C ALA A 11 -12.04 4.21 -8.33
N ASP A 12 -10.90 4.87 -8.20
CA ASP A 12 -9.61 4.22 -7.95
C ASP A 12 -9.41 3.75 -6.50
N ASN A 13 -10.18 4.28 -5.55
CA ASN A 13 -10.19 3.79 -4.17
C ASN A 13 -11.03 2.51 -4.03
N LEU A 14 -11.90 2.26 -5.02
CA LEU A 14 -12.78 1.10 -5.07
C LEU A 14 -12.23 -0.05 -5.89
N THR A 15 -11.15 0.14 -6.65
CA THR A 15 -10.55 -0.93 -7.43
C THR A 15 -9.70 -1.83 -6.52
N PRO A 16 -10.15 -3.07 -6.22
CA PRO A 16 -9.28 -4.00 -5.53
C PRO A 16 -8.08 -4.30 -6.42
N LEU A 17 -6.88 -4.26 -5.84
CA LEU A 17 -5.70 -4.78 -6.50
C LEU A 17 -5.91 -6.28 -6.71
N SER A 18 -5.72 -6.72 -7.95
CA SER A 18 -5.87 -8.13 -8.31
C SER A 18 -4.59 -8.86 -7.90
N PHE A 19 -4.68 -9.61 -6.81
CA PHE A 19 -3.59 -10.46 -6.35
C PHE A 19 -3.60 -11.82 -7.06
N VAL A 20 -2.39 -12.32 -7.19
CA VAL A 20 -1.92 -13.47 -7.96
C VAL A 20 -2.74 -14.75 -7.87
N ARG A 21 -2.88 -15.40 -9.04
CA ARG A 21 -3.26 -16.79 -9.23
C ARG A 21 -2.01 -17.67 -9.26
N GLU A 22 -1.98 -18.73 -8.46
CA GLU A 22 -1.21 -19.93 -8.81
C GLU A 22 -2.12 -21.16 -8.72
N LEU A 23 -1.86 -22.12 -9.60
CA LEU A 23 -2.72 -23.22 -10.02
C LEU A 23 -3.48 -23.93 -8.89
N GLY A 24 -4.79 -24.14 -9.09
CA GLY A 24 -5.52 -25.20 -8.40
C GLY A 24 -6.78 -24.76 -7.68
N ASN A 25 -6.74 -23.74 -6.81
CA ASN A 25 -7.91 -23.32 -6.04
C ASN A 25 -7.82 -21.83 -5.67
N ARG A 26 -8.69 -21.02 -6.30
CA ARG A 26 -8.79 -19.56 -6.14
C ARG A 26 -9.36 -19.19 -4.78
N LEU A 27 -8.63 -18.36 -4.04
CA LEU A 27 -9.21 -17.43 -3.09
C LEU A 27 -8.80 -16.02 -3.53
N ASP A 28 -9.61 -15.40 -4.39
CA ASP A 28 -9.43 -14.02 -4.83
C ASP A 28 -9.76 -13.07 -3.65
N TYR A 29 -8.80 -12.85 -2.74
CA TYR A 29 -8.99 -11.88 -1.67
C TYR A 29 -8.77 -10.47 -2.20
N PRO A 30 -9.80 -9.59 -2.23
CA PRO A 30 -9.60 -8.21 -2.60
C PRO A 30 -8.70 -7.53 -1.55
N ILE A 31 -7.66 -6.88 -2.03
CA ILE A 31 -6.80 -6.05 -1.20
C ILE A 31 -7.04 -4.62 -1.63
N PHE A 32 -7.63 -3.85 -0.71
CA PHE A 32 -7.87 -2.45 -0.91
C PHE A 32 -6.58 -1.70 -0.57
N PRO A 33 -6.00 -0.92 -1.50
CA PRO A 33 -4.83 -0.11 -1.22
C PRO A 33 -4.98 0.72 0.07
N ARG A 34 -6.17 1.27 0.28
CA ARG A 34 -6.47 2.09 1.44
C ARG A 34 -6.38 1.36 2.78
N ASP A 35 -6.59 0.05 2.84
CA ASP A 35 -6.35 -0.71 4.08
C ASP A 35 -4.89 -0.56 4.52
N LEU A 36 -3.97 -0.65 3.56
CA LEU A 36 -2.53 -0.53 3.80
C LEU A 36 -2.14 0.93 4.07
N GLU A 37 -2.75 1.88 3.36
CA GLU A 37 -2.56 3.32 3.59
C GLU A 37 -2.99 3.72 5.00
N ILE A 38 -4.16 3.26 5.47
CA ILE A 38 -4.66 3.52 6.84
C ILE A 38 -3.68 3.00 7.87
N ILE A 39 -3.07 1.83 7.64
CA ILE A 39 -2.06 1.27 8.53
C ILE A 39 -0.82 2.15 8.52
N LEU A 40 -0.29 2.51 7.35
CA LEU A 40 0.89 3.38 7.19
C LEU A 40 0.68 4.75 7.84
N MET A 41 -0.49 5.37 7.67
CA MET A 41 -0.84 6.66 8.27
C MET A 41 -0.86 6.65 9.81
N ARG A 42 -0.91 5.48 10.45
CA ARG A 42 -0.77 5.36 11.92
C ARG A 42 0.69 5.42 12.38
N HIS A 43 1.66 5.36 11.47
CA HIS A 43 3.07 5.51 11.82
C HIS A 43 3.40 6.99 12.05
N LEU A 44 4.06 7.32 13.16
CA LEU A 44 4.32 8.72 13.56
C LEU A 44 5.08 9.51 12.49
N ALA A 45 5.98 8.86 11.76
CA ALA A 45 6.79 9.48 10.72
C ALA A 45 6.09 9.73 9.39
N VAL A 46 4.93 9.10 9.15
CA VAL A 46 4.23 9.20 7.86
C VAL A 46 3.41 10.48 7.84
N LYS A 47 3.61 11.30 6.80
CA LYS A 47 2.83 12.50 6.53
C LYS A 47 1.66 12.16 5.61
N GLU A 48 1.97 11.53 4.49
CA GLU A 48 1.02 11.10 3.45
C GLU A 48 1.51 9.79 2.84
N THR A 49 0.59 8.99 2.30
CA THR A 49 0.93 7.73 1.64
C THR A 49 -0.06 7.42 0.53
N PHE A 50 0.41 6.67 -0.45
CA PHE A 50 -0.37 6.16 -1.56
C PHE A 50 0.07 4.73 -1.85
N VAL A 51 -0.87 3.80 -1.91
CA VAL A 51 -0.59 2.40 -2.23
C VAL A 51 -1.14 2.07 -3.61
N THR A 52 -0.37 1.34 -4.40
CA THR A 52 -0.76 0.86 -5.73
C THR A 52 -0.23 -0.54 -5.99
N GLY A 53 -0.69 -1.15 -7.07
CA GLY A 53 -0.17 -2.41 -7.58
C GLY A 53 0.93 -2.17 -8.60
N GLU A 54 2.14 -2.67 -8.34
CA GLU A 54 3.18 -2.79 -9.37
C GLU A 54 3.16 -4.20 -9.95
N ARG A 55 3.46 -4.33 -11.25
CA ARG A 55 3.64 -5.65 -11.87
C ARG A 55 4.84 -6.34 -11.24
N SER A 56 4.66 -7.60 -10.84
CA SER A 56 5.80 -8.37 -10.36
C SER A 56 6.70 -8.79 -11.52
N GLU A 57 7.99 -8.97 -11.22
CA GLU A 57 8.94 -9.61 -12.12
C GLU A 57 8.70 -11.12 -12.22
N ASP A 58 8.11 -11.72 -11.19
CA ASP A 58 7.68 -13.11 -11.22
C ASP A 58 6.42 -13.22 -12.08
N SER A 59 6.51 -13.96 -13.19
CA SER A 59 5.40 -14.17 -14.13
C SER A 59 4.22 -14.90 -13.50
N SER A 60 4.47 -15.62 -12.40
CA SER A 60 3.42 -16.26 -11.60
C SER A 60 2.63 -15.21 -10.85
N ILE A 61 3.23 -14.06 -10.50
CA ILE A 61 2.68 -12.99 -9.67
C ILE A 61 2.22 -11.80 -10.53
N GLY A 62 0.90 -11.64 -10.71
CA GLY A 62 0.34 -10.51 -11.45
C GLY A 62 0.74 -9.13 -10.91
N GLN A 63 0.32 -8.79 -9.69
CA GLN A 63 0.61 -7.50 -9.06
C GLN A 63 1.03 -7.67 -7.59
N ILE A 64 1.89 -6.78 -7.11
CA ILE A 64 2.35 -6.67 -5.73
C ILE A 64 1.96 -5.31 -5.14
N PRO A 65 1.62 -5.21 -3.84
CA PRO A 65 1.25 -3.92 -3.25
C PRO A 65 2.53 -3.15 -2.90
N VAL A 66 2.58 -1.91 -3.39
CA VAL A 66 3.70 -1.01 -3.25
C VAL A 66 3.21 0.32 -2.71
N ALA A 67 3.90 0.86 -1.71
CA ALA A 67 3.56 2.14 -1.12
C ALA A 67 4.55 3.23 -1.54
N TYR A 68 4.01 4.41 -1.82
CA TYR A 68 4.73 5.67 -1.84
C TYR A 68 4.42 6.39 -0.54
N VAL A 69 5.45 6.88 0.13
CA VAL A 69 5.33 7.48 1.45
C VAL A 69 6.07 8.80 1.46
N VAL A 70 5.33 9.86 1.82
CA VAL A 70 5.91 11.14 2.19
C VAL A 70 6.13 11.13 3.69
N VAL A 71 7.37 11.32 4.11
CA VAL A 71 7.73 11.41 5.53
C VAL A 71 7.60 12.85 6.02
N LYS A 72 7.28 13.00 7.31
CA LYS A 72 7.33 14.30 7.98
C LYS A 72 8.76 14.80 8.06
N ASP A 73 8.94 16.11 7.97
CA ASP A 73 10.28 16.72 7.92
C ASP A 73 11.15 16.39 9.14
N GLU A 74 10.55 16.27 10.32
CA GLU A 74 11.24 15.91 11.57
C GLU A 74 11.77 14.45 11.61
N TYR A 75 11.24 13.59 10.74
CA TYR A 75 11.60 12.17 10.60
C TYR A 75 12.38 11.87 9.31
N ARG A 76 12.66 12.87 8.46
CA ARG A 76 13.51 12.70 7.27
C ARG A 76 14.88 12.12 7.67
N GLY A 77 15.28 11.03 7.01
CA GLY A 77 16.53 10.32 7.28
C GLY A 77 16.56 9.49 8.58
N LYS A 78 15.46 9.48 9.36
CA LYS A 78 15.34 8.68 10.60
C LYS A 78 14.49 7.42 10.45
N VAL A 79 13.72 7.34 9.36
CA VAL A 79 12.87 6.18 9.05
C VAL A 79 13.29 5.59 7.72
N SER A 80 13.35 4.26 7.69
CA SER A 80 13.71 3.49 6.50
C SER A 80 12.50 2.86 5.83
N GLU A 81 12.62 2.54 4.54
CA GLU A 81 11.61 1.77 3.80
C GLU A 81 11.30 0.45 4.52
N LYS A 82 12.34 -0.24 4.99
CA LYS A 82 12.22 -1.53 5.66
C LYS A 82 11.39 -1.44 6.94
N GLU A 83 11.61 -0.41 7.74
CA GLU A 83 10.84 -0.16 8.96
C GLU A 83 9.35 -0.01 8.67
N LEU A 84 9.00 0.75 7.62
CA LEU A 84 7.61 0.93 7.21
C LEU A 84 6.99 -0.36 6.65
N ILE A 85 7.77 -1.13 5.87
CA ILE A 85 7.35 -2.45 5.38
C ILE A 85 7.06 -3.39 6.55
N ASP A 86 7.98 -3.50 7.50
CA ASP A 86 7.84 -4.37 8.67
C ASP A 86 6.67 -3.93 9.56
N PHE A 87 6.48 -2.63 9.74
CA PHE A 87 5.35 -2.06 10.47
C PHE A 87 4.00 -2.46 9.88
N VAL A 88 3.84 -2.39 8.56
CA VAL A 88 2.60 -2.82 7.88
C VAL A 88 2.47 -4.34 7.94
N ASN A 89 3.53 -5.07 7.62
CA ASN A 89 3.53 -6.52 7.51
C ASN A 89 3.30 -7.24 8.84
N SER A 90 3.57 -6.59 9.96
CA SER A 90 3.22 -7.09 11.30
C SER A 90 1.72 -7.02 11.63
N LYS A 91 0.93 -6.26 10.84
CA LYS A 91 -0.49 -5.97 11.10
C LYS A 91 -1.45 -6.56 10.08
N VAL A 92 -0.93 -7.21 9.04
CA VAL A 92 -1.73 -7.75 7.93
C VAL A 92 -1.40 -9.22 7.68
N ALA A 93 -2.39 -9.92 7.12
CA ALA A 93 -2.19 -11.30 6.69
C ALA A 93 -1.17 -11.40 5.55
N PHE A 94 -0.56 -12.59 5.38
CA PHE A 94 0.53 -12.84 4.44
C PHE A 94 0.26 -12.34 3.01
N TYR A 95 -0.97 -12.47 2.51
CA TYR A 95 -1.35 -12.07 1.16
C TYR A 95 -1.48 -10.55 0.99
N LYS A 96 -1.74 -9.78 2.07
CA LYS A 96 -1.82 -8.30 2.08
C LYS A 96 -0.47 -7.63 2.31
N LYS A 97 0.61 -8.40 2.46
CA LYS A 97 1.91 -7.85 2.82
C LYS A 97 2.43 -6.90 1.75
N LEU A 98 2.81 -5.71 2.22
CA LEU A 98 3.50 -4.71 1.42
C LEU A 98 4.86 -5.27 0.99
N ARG A 99 5.16 -5.17 -0.32
CA ARG A 99 6.40 -5.71 -0.89
C ARG A 99 7.49 -4.65 -1.02
N LYS A 100 7.08 -3.40 -1.26
CA LYS A 100 8.00 -2.30 -1.48
C LYS A 100 7.44 -0.99 -0.93
N VAL A 101 8.33 -0.14 -0.46
CA VAL A 101 8.05 1.25 -0.08
C VAL A 101 9.01 2.12 -0.85
N TYR A 102 8.52 3.26 -1.36
CA TYR A 102 9.35 4.35 -1.85
C TYR A 102 9.13 5.56 -0.97
N LEU A 103 10.22 6.06 -0.40
CA LEU A 103 10.21 7.37 0.24
C LEU A 103 10.30 8.44 -0.84
N VAL A 104 9.28 9.31 -0.90
CA VAL A 104 9.18 10.36 -1.91
C VAL A 104 8.93 11.71 -1.25
N ASP A 105 9.41 12.79 -1.86
CA ASP A 105 9.13 14.16 -1.39
C ASP A 105 7.67 14.56 -1.61
N LYS A 106 7.04 13.97 -2.63
CA LYS A 106 5.67 14.24 -3.05
C LYS A 106 5.06 12.97 -3.63
N LEU A 107 3.77 12.74 -3.36
CA LEU A 107 3.03 11.65 -3.97
C LEU A 107 2.91 11.84 -5.49
N PRO A 108 2.99 10.75 -6.28
CA PRO A 108 2.75 10.83 -7.72
C PRO A 108 1.34 11.36 -7.99
N ILE A 109 1.22 12.23 -8.98
CA ILE A 109 -0.08 12.69 -9.47
C ILE A 109 -0.66 11.53 -10.28
N LYS A 110 -1.93 11.18 -9.99
CA LYS A 110 -2.67 10.18 -10.73
C LYS A 110 -3.01 10.67 -12.14
#